data_AF-W7SN83-F1
#
_entry.id   AF-W7SN83-F1
#
_cell.length_a   1.000
_cell.length_b   1.000
_cell.length_c   1.000
_cell.angle_alpha   90.00
_cell.angle_beta   90.00
_cell.angle_gamma   90.00
#
_symmetry.space_group_name_H-M   'P 1'
#
loop_
_entity.id
_entity.type
_entity.pdbx_description
1 polymer ?
#
loop_
_entity_poly.entity_id
_entity_poly.type
_entity_poly.pdbx_seq_one_letter_code
_entity_poly.pdbx_strand_id
1 'polypeptide(L)'
;MSPIITVSLAAFDVLWEELRLGSPPYPFQIPSYGETHEERSRIRAAVHADLEERGVTERGRVAQPIAAAMALVARPHIQLDTISTVDVQAAQSSMLRAAAAARGRDAVLMVQEGQMVRLEWTRDTALAASIVSLLPPTKAGPGQEVSLPAGLVGASGDGRPAMPQMAVTRRTAASVSKDQQKVLATMLEPAVLRLGQIGVGLYDERGRVRRLPGMSWFDNAAGRYYSVVARGRDGQDWATVCPGDGSRMVYRLGEMIRTAR
;
A
#
# COMPACT_ATOMS: atom_id res chain seq x y z
N MET A 1 2.81 6.82 17.60
CA MET A 1 1.64 7.72 17.49
C MET A 1 0.43 6.87 17.84
N SER A 2 -0.53 7.41 18.60
CA SER A 2 -1.70 6.64 19.03
C SER A 2 -2.74 6.57 17.92
N PRO A 3 -3.42 5.43 17.73
CA PRO A 3 -4.51 5.34 16.78
C PRO A 3 -5.66 6.27 17.13
N ILE A 4 -6.28 6.84 16.10
CA ILE A 4 -7.58 7.50 16.20
C ILE A 4 -8.62 6.45 16.59
N ILE A 5 -8.55 5.29 15.93
CA ILE A 5 -9.44 4.17 16.13
C ILE A 5 -8.77 2.87 15.64
N THR A 6 -9.08 1.76 16.32
CA THR A 6 -8.80 0.40 15.88
C THR A 6 -10.10 -0.40 15.99
N VAL A 7 -10.65 -0.91 14.89
CA VAL A 7 -11.95 -1.60 14.85
C VAL A 7 -11.87 -2.90 14.06
N SER A 8 -12.83 -3.80 14.28
CA SER A 8 -13.02 -4.95 13.40
C SER A 8 -13.47 -4.49 12.01
N LEU A 9 -13.30 -5.35 10.99
CA LEU A 9 -13.80 -5.04 9.64
C LEU A 9 -15.32 -4.82 9.63
N ALA A 10 -16.09 -5.52 10.47
CA ALA A 10 -17.54 -5.34 10.59
C ALA A 10 -17.91 -3.96 11.14
N ALA A 11 -17.19 -3.52 12.18
CA ALA A 11 -17.36 -2.18 12.72
C ALA A 11 -16.93 -1.09 11.72
N PHE A 12 -15.86 -1.33 10.96
CA PHE A 12 -15.45 -0.43 9.89
C PHE A 12 -16.51 -0.32 8.79
N ASP A 13 -17.10 -1.44 8.34
CA ASP A 13 -18.16 -1.49 7.33
C ASP A 13 -19.39 -0.66 7.75
N VAL A 14 -19.85 -0.86 9.00
CA VAL A 14 -20.97 -0.08 9.58
C VAL A 14 -20.66 1.42 9.59
N LEU A 15 -19.50 1.82 10.10
CA LEU A 15 -19.09 3.23 10.14
C LEU A 15 -18.96 3.83 8.73
N TRP A 16 -18.45 3.07 7.77
CA TRP A 16 -18.26 3.51 6.38
C TRP A 16 -19.61 3.73 5.67
N GLU A 17 -20.57 2.84 5.91
CA GLU A 17 -21.94 2.94 5.41
C GLU A 17 -22.69 4.14 6.03
N GLU A 18 -22.62 4.31 7.36
CA GLU A 18 -23.23 5.43 8.07
C GLU A 18 -22.76 6.80 7.54
N LEU A 19 -21.46 6.91 7.27
CA LEU A 19 -20.84 8.11 6.70
C LEU A 19 -21.09 8.27 5.20
N ARG A 20 -21.73 7.27 4.54
CA ARG A 20 -22.07 7.26 3.11
C ARG A 20 -20.87 7.52 2.22
N LEU A 21 -19.74 6.89 2.54
CA LEU A 21 -18.46 7.14 1.88
C LEU A 21 -18.28 6.39 0.54
N GLY A 22 -19.30 5.63 0.11
CA GLY A 22 -19.26 4.83 -1.12
C GLY A 22 -18.48 3.53 -0.91
N SER A 23 -17.76 3.08 -1.92
CA SER A 23 -16.96 1.84 -1.83
C SER A 23 -15.70 2.05 -0.98
N PRO A 24 -15.29 1.05 -0.16
CA PRO A 24 -14.01 1.08 0.53
C PRO A 24 -12.85 1.29 -0.46
N PRO A 25 -11.81 2.05 -0.09
CA PRO A 25 -10.71 2.35 -1.00
C PRO A 25 -9.81 1.14 -1.19
N TYR A 26 -9.20 1.04 -2.37
CA TYR A 26 -8.09 0.11 -2.59
C TYR A 26 -6.93 0.47 -1.63
N PRO A 27 -6.26 -0.50 -0.98
CA PRO A 27 -6.24 -1.93 -1.25
C PRO A 27 -7.09 -2.78 -0.28
N PHE A 28 -7.98 -2.16 0.49
CA PHE A 28 -8.67 -2.82 1.60
C PHE A 28 -9.70 -3.84 1.12
N GLN A 29 -9.80 -4.94 1.87
CA GLN A 29 -10.81 -5.98 1.66
C GLN A 29 -11.73 -5.98 2.87
N ILE A 30 -12.83 -5.24 2.75
CA ILE A 30 -13.86 -5.12 3.78
C ILE A 30 -15.04 -5.97 3.30
N PRO A 31 -15.24 -7.18 3.84
CA PRO A 31 -16.42 -7.96 3.52
C PRO A 31 -17.65 -7.31 4.14
N SER A 32 -18.77 -7.35 3.43
CA SER A 32 -20.08 -7.06 4.03
C SER A 32 -20.47 -8.25 4.90
N TYR A 33 -20.82 -8.00 6.16
CA TYR A 33 -21.10 -9.06 7.13
C TYR A 33 -22.59 -9.42 7.16
N GLY A 34 -22.88 -10.74 7.23
CA GLY A 34 -24.21 -11.34 7.43
C GLY A 34 -24.86 -11.88 6.16
N GLU A 35 -25.18 -13.18 6.13
CA GLU A 35 -25.77 -13.86 4.97
C GLU A 35 -27.28 -13.59 4.87
N THR A 36 -27.94 -13.39 6.00
CA THR A 36 -29.38 -13.13 6.11
C THR A 36 -29.67 -11.73 6.65
N HIS A 37 -30.90 -11.23 6.45
CA HIS A 37 -31.30 -9.92 6.99
C HIS A 37 -31.30 -9.89 8.52
N GLU A 38 -31.68 -11.00 9.17
CA GLU A 38 -31.70 -11.12 10.64
C GLU A 38 -30.29 -11.19 11.24
N GLU A 39 -29.39 -11.94 10.61
CA GLU A 39 -27.99 -12.01 11.02
C GLU A 39 -27.31 -10.64 10.88
N ARG A 40 -27.55 -9.95 9.76
CA ARG A 40 -27.10 -8.56 9.55
C ARG A 40 -27.59 -7.63 10.65
N SER A 41 -28.86 -7.73 11.02
CA SER A 41 -29.45 -6.88 12.05
C SER A 41 -28.83 -7.14 13.43
N ARG A 42 -28.57 -8.42 13.78
CA ARG A 42 -27.90 -8.78 15.04
C ARG A 42 -26.45 -8.31 15.09
N ILE A 43 -25.67 -8.55 14.03
CA ILE A 43 -24.27 -8.09 13.93
C ILE A 43 -24.22 -6.56 14.05
N ARG A 44 -25.09 -5.85 13.31
CA ARG A 44 -25.13 -4.39 13.34
C ARG A 44 -25.47 -3.86 14.74
N ALA A 45 -26.48 -4.42 15.42
CA ALA A 45 -26.83 -4.01 16.78
C ALA A 45 -25.67 -4.23 17.78
N ALA A 46 -25.00 -5.37 17.72
CA ALA A 46 -23.84 -5.65 18.57
C ALA A 46 -22.67 -4.68 18.29
N VAL A 47 -22.42 -4.38 17.01
CA VAL A 47 -21.41 -3.41 16.59
C VAL A 47 -21.73 -2.01 17.10
N HIS A 48 -22.96 -1.52 16.96
CA HIS A 48 -23.32 -0.19 17.47
C HIS A 48 -23.12 -0.07 18.99
N ALA A 49 -23.50 -1.11 19.75
CA ALA A 49 -23.31 -1.11 21.19
C ALA A 49 -21.81 -1.02 21.57
N ASP A 50 -20.93 -1.80 20.91
CA ASP A 50 -19.47 -1.71 21.10
C ASP A 50 -18.92 -0.32 20.73
N LEU A 51 -19.41 0.26 19.62
CA LEU A 51 -18.96 1.57 19.15
C LEU A 51 -19.37 2.71 20.11
N GLU A 52 -20.57 2.67 20.68
CA GLU A 52 -21.00 3.64 21.70
C GLU A 52 -20.23 3.48 23.01
N GLU A 53 -20.04 2.25 23.50
CA GLU A 53 -19.27 1.98 24.72
C GLU A 53 -17.83 2.51 24.61
N ARG A 54 -17.25 2.42 23.42
CA ARG A 54 -15.88 2.87 23.14
C ARG A 54 -15.79 4.34 22.76
N GLY A 55 -16.90 5.08 22.76
CA GLY A 55 -16.96 6.50 22.40
C GLY A 55 -16.63 6.78 20.93
N VAL A 56 -16.69 5.76 20.06
CA VAL A 56 -16.53 5.91 18.61
C VAL A 56 -17.75 6.57 18.00
N THR A 57 -18.93 6.27 18.54
CA THR A 57 -20.18 6.93 18.23
C THR A 57 -20.75 7.58 19.49
N GLU A 58 -21.29 8.79 19.35
CA GLU A 58 -21.99 9.50 20.41
C GLU A 58 -23.39 9.88 19.91
N ARG A 59 -24.44 9.42 20.60
CA ARG A 59 -25.85 9.67 20.25
C ARG A 59 -26.17 9.28 18.80
N GLY A 60 -25.71 8.10 18.39
CA GLY A 60 -25.90 7.58 17.03
C GLY A 60 -25.14 8.35 15.93
N ARG A 61 -24.10 9.12 16.27
CA ARG A 61 -23.23 9.80 15.30
C ARG A 61 -21.78 9.42 15.52
N VAL A 62 -21.05 9.14 14.44
CA VAL A 62 -19.60 8.92 14.49
C VAL A 62 -18.89 10.16 15.03
N ALA A 63 -17.97 9.97 15.98
CA ALA A 63 -17.21 11.05 16.58
C ALA A 63 -16.40 11.80 15.50
N GLN A 64 -16.36 13.13 15.62
CA GLN A 64 -15.83 14.01 14.56
C GLN A 64 -14.40 13.68 14.09
N PRO A 65 -13.43 13.33 14.96
CA PRO A 65 -12.08 13.00 14.51
C PRO A 65 -12.04 11.73 13.65
N ILE A 66 -12.91 10.77 13.93
CA ILE A 66 -13.02 9.49 13.22
C ILE A 66 -13.71 9.72 11.88
N ALA A 67 -14.84 10.44 11.89
CA ALA A 67 -15.56 10.80 10.67
C ALA A 67 -14.67 11.60 9.70
N ALA A 68 -13.89 12.56 10.20
CA ALA A 68 -12.95 13.33 9.40
C ALA A 68 -11.84 12.45 8.78
N ALA A 69 -11.28 11.53 9.56
CA ALA A 69 -10.25 10.62 9.07
C ALA A 69 -10.78 9.67 7.99
N MET A 70 -11.95 9.06 8.19
CA MET A 70 -12.58 8.17 7.20
C MET A 70 -12.97 8.93 5.92
N ALA A 71 -13.51 10.15 6.05
CA ALA A 71 -13.82 11.00 4.90
C ALA A 71 -12.58 11.38 4.08
N LEU A 72 -11.45 11.63 4.75
CA LEU A 72 -10.18 11.91 4.07
C LEU A 72 -9.69 10.70 3.28
N VAL A 73 -9.72 9.51 3.88
CA VAL A 73 -9.30 8.25 3.22
C VAL A 73 -10.25 7.90 2.06
N ALA A 74 -11.54 8.26 2.15
CA ALA A 74 -12.50 8.06 1.06
C ALA A 74 -12.25 8.98 -0.16
N ARG A 75 -11.73 10.19 0.07
CA ARG A 75 -11.52 11.22 -0.96
C ARG A 75 -10.17 11.93 -0.80
N PRO A 76 -9.05 11.21 -0.97
CA PRO A 76 -7.73 11.82 -0.92
C PRO A 76 -7.48 12.68 -2.17
N HIS A 77 -6.50 13.58 -2.10
CA HIS A 77 -5.84 14.11 -3.30
C HIS A 77 -4.62 13.27 -3.68
N ILE A 78 -4.00 12.63 -2.70
CA ILE A 78 -2.85 11.75 -2.88
C ILE A 78 -3.02 10.52 -2.00
N GLN A 79 -2.80 9.34 -2.57
CA GLN A 79 -2.76 8.08 -1.84
C GLN A 79 -1.49 7.32 -2.19
N LEU A 80 -0.77 6.88 -1.17
CA LEU A 80 0.18 5.79 -1.28
C LEU A 80 -0.52 4.55 -0.73
N ASP A 81 -0.55 3.46 -1.48
CA ASP A 81 -1.15 2.20 -1.02
C ASP A 81 -0.16 1.06 -1.15
N THR A 82 -0.30 0.05 -0.28
CA THR A 82 0.54 -1.13 -0.31
C THR A 82 -0.26 -2.40 -0.10
N ILE A 83 0.11 -3.41 -0.89
CA ILE A 83 -0.18 -4.82 -0.62
C ILE A 83 1.17 -5.49 -0.48
N SER A 84 1.42 -6.05 0.68
CA SER A 84 2.71 -6.65 1.01
C SER A 84 2.53 -7.98 1.73
N THR A 85 3.30 -8.97 1.33
CA THR A 85 3.48 -10.24 2.05
C THR A 85 4.71 -10.11 2.91
N VAL A 86 4.53 -10.00 4.24
CA VAL A 86 5.61 -9.75 5.20
C VAL A 86 6.39 -11.01 5.60
N ASP A 87 5.83 -12.18 5.33
CA ASP A 87 6.47 -13.49 5.45
C ASP A 87 5.86 -14.46 4.42
N VAL A 88 6.62 -14.80 3.38
CA VAL A 88 6.20 -15.71 2.30
C VAL A 88 6.15 -17.18 2.76
N GLN A 89 6.89 -17.53 3.81
CA GLN A 89 7.03 -18.90 4.28
C GLN A 89 6.02 -19.27 5.36
N ALA A 90 5.36 -18.27 5.97
CA ALA A 90 4.29 -18.51 6.92
C ALA A 90 3.13 -19.28 6.26
N ALA A 91 2.74 -20.41 6.87
CA ALA A 91 1.61 -21.23 6.42
C ALA A 91 0.28 -20.43 6.32
N GLN A 92 0.16 -19.36 7.08
CA GLN A 92 -0.92 -18.38 7.02
C GLN A 92 -0.34 -16.97 6.81
N SER A 93 0.33 -16.75 5.68
CA SER A 93 0.82 -15.42 5.31
C SER A 93 -0.33 -14.41 5.23
N SER A 94 -0.47 -13.55 6.25
CA SER A 94 -1.38 -12.41 6.19
C SER A 94 -0.80 -11.32 5.28
N MET A 95 -1.58 -10.89 4.30
CA MET A 95 -1.22 -9.72 3.50
C MET A 95 -1.39 -8.45 4.34
N LEU A 96 -0.33 -7.67 4.45
CA LEU A 96 -0.40 -6.29 4.93
C LEU A 96 -1.06 -5.45 3.83
N ARG A 97 -2.18 -4.81 4.17
CA ARG A 97 -2.89 -3.86 3.33
C ARG A 97 -2.89 -2.51 4.02
N ALA A 98 -2.33 -1.48 3.40
CA ALA A 98 -2.34 -0.15 4.00
C ALA A 98 -2.46 0.95 2.94
N ALA A 99 -2.94 2.10 3.37
CA ALA A 99 -3.00 3.31 2.58
C ALA A 99 -2.63 4.53 3.44
N ALA A 100 -1.67 5.32 2.97
CA ALA A 100 -1.40 6.65 3.47
C ALA A 100 -2.07 7.66 2.51
N ALA A 101 -3.11 8.32 2.99
CA ALA A 101 -3.95 9.24 2.23
C ALA A 101 -3.73 10.67 2.71
N ALA A 102 -3.70 11.66 1.82
CA ALA A 102 -3.64 13.07 2.17
C ALA A 102 -4.60 13.93 1.36
N ARG A 103 -5.09 14.99 2.00
CA ARG A 103 -5.82 16.09 1.38
C ARG A 103 -5.42 17.41 2.05
N GLY A 104 -4.82 18.31 1.28
CA GLY A 104 -4.21 19.52 1.85
C GLY A 104 -3.03 19.16 2.75
N ARG A 105 -3.06 19.64 4.01
CA ARG A 105 -2.03 19.34 5.03
C ARG A 105 -2.37 18.13 5.89
N ASP A 106 -3.62 17.69 5.87
CA ASP A 106 -4.10 16.57 6.65
C ASP A 106 -3.78 15.25 5.94
N ALA A 107 -3.40 14.25 6.72
CA ALA A 107 -3.12 12.92 6.20
C ALA A 107 -3.50 11.84 7.21
N VAL A 108 -3.93 10.69 6.70
CA VAL A 108 -4.32 9.53 7.50
C VAL A 108 -3.58 8.31 6.99
N LEU A 109 -3.01 7.53 7.90
CA LEU A 109 -2.56 6.17 7.65
C LEU A 109 -3.66 5.20 8.07
N MET A 110 -4.17 4.42 7.12
CA MET A 110 -5.09 3.33 7.37
C MET A 110 -4.36 2.00 7.15
N VAL A 111 -4.45 1.08 8.10
CA VAL A 111 -3.79 -0.23 8.07
C VAL A 111 -4.80 -1.31 8.36
N GLN A 112 -4.86 -2.33 7.51
CA GLN A 112 -5.64 -3.54 7.70
C GLN A 112 -4.68 -4.71 7.96
N GLU A 113 -4.84 -5.31 9.14
CA GLU A 113 -4.11 -6.49 9.61
C GLU A 113 -5.12 -7.54 10.06
N GLY A 114 -5.23 -8.63 9.28
CA GLY A 114 -6.23 -9.67 9.53
C GLY A 114 -7.66 -9.12 9.48
N GLN A 115 -8.36 -9.23 10.60
CA GLN A 115 -9.75 -8.78 10.77
C GLN A 115 -9.88 -7.40 11.43
N MET A 116 -8.77 -6.67 11.58
CA MET A 116 -8.74 -5.36 12.21
C MET A 116 -8.29 -4.28 11.23
N VAL A 117 -8.88 -3.10 11.37
CA VAL A 117 -8.49 -1.87 10.68
C VAL A 117 -8.15 -0.81 11.71
N ARG A 118 -7.05 -0.12 11.51
CA ARG A 118 -6.57 0.98 12.34
C ARG A 118 -6.38 2.24 11.51
N LEU A 119 -6.80 3.39 12.04
CA LEU A 119 -6.59 4.71 11.44
C LEU A 119 -5.72 5.56 12.37
N GLU A 120 -4.75 6.25 11.79
CA GLU A 120 -3.82 7.16 12.48
C GLU A 120 -3.67 8.47 11.73
N TRP A 121 -3.71 9.59 12.45
CA TRP A 121 -3.32 10.87 11.87
C TRP A 121 -1.82 10.89 11.59
N THR A 122 -1.47 11.45 10.44
CA THR A 122 -0.09 11.76 10.05
C THR A 122 -0.07 13.12 9.36
N ARG A 123 1.07 13.48 8.76
CA ARG A 123 1.24 14.71 7.98
C ARG A 123 1.44 14.38 6.51
N ASP A 124 0.99 15.27 5.64
CA ASP A 124 1.17 15.18 4.18
C ASP A 124 2.64 14.92 3.77
N THR A 125 3.57 15.56 4.46
CA THR A 125 5.03 15.43 4.27
C THR A 125 5.61 14.10 4.75
N ALA A 126 4.83 13.29 5.47
CA ALA A 126 5.26 11.99 6.00
C ALA A 126 4.62 10.80 5.30
N LEU A 127 3.78 10.97 4.28
CA LEU A 127 3.09 9.86 3.60
C LEU A 127 4.01 8.68 3.24
N ALA A 128 5.14 8.98 2.58
CA ALA A 128 6.12 7.98 2.18
C ALA A 128 6.77 7.30 3.40
N ALA A 129 7.12 8.07 4.43
CA ALA A 129 7.69 7.53 5.66
C ALA A 129 6.69 6.66 6.43
N SER A 130 5.43 7.10 6.54
CA SER A 130 4.36 6.37 7.22
C SER A 130 4.11 5.02 6.58
N ILE A 131 4.01 4.94 5.26
CA ILE A 131 3.77 3.64 4.60
C ILE A 131 4.99 2.72 4.65
N VAL A 132 6.21 3.25 4.49
CA VAL A 132 7.45 2.46 4.54
C VAL A 132 7.74 1.96 5.95
N SER A 133 7.34 2.70 6.99
CA SER A 133 7.53 2.29 8.39
C SER A 133 6.72 1.04 8.79
N LEU A 134 5.71 0.66 8.00
CA LEU A 134 4.98 -0.60 8.18
C LEU A 134 5.78 -1.82 7.71
N LEU A 135 6.81 -1.60 6.89
CA LEU A 135 7.66 -2.68 6.41
C LEU A 135 8.69 -3.02 7.48
N PRO A 136 9.05 -4.31 7.64
CA PRO A 136 10.13 -4.68 8.55
C PRO A 136 11.43 -3.91 8.24
N PRO A 137 12.21 -3.53 9.27
CA PRO A 137 13.48 -2.85 9.05
C PRO A 137 14.49 -3.82 8.42
N THR A 138 14.91 -3.52 7.19
CA THR A 138 15.87 -4.33 6.43
C THR A 138 16.89 -3.42 5.77
N LYS A 139 18.18 -3.75 5.90
CA LYS A 139 19.28 -3.05 5.22
C LYS A 139 19.21 -3.25 3.71
N ALA A 140 19.83 -2.35 2.94
CA ALA A 140 20.02 -2.57 1.51
C ALA A 140 20.81 -3.87 1.25
N GLY A 141 20.38 -4.64 0.25
CA GLY A 141 21.16 -5.77 -0.23
C GLY A 141 22.47 -5.35 -0.92
N PRO A 142 23.40 -6.28 -1.18
CA PRO A 142 24.58 -6.04 -2.00
C PRO A 142 24.23 -5.88 -3.50
N GLY A 143 25.16 -5.31 -4.26
CA GLY A 143 25.06 -5.21 -5.73
C GLY A 143 24.93 -3.76 -6.23
N GLN A 144 24.85 -3.62 -7.55
CA GLN A 144 24.66 -2.34 -8.23
C GLN A 144 23.27 -2.27 -8.86
N GLU A 145 22.77 -1.06 -9.08
CA GLU A 145 21.49 -0.91 -9.79
C GLU A 145 21.58 -1.42 -11.22
N VAL A 146 20.47 -1.96 -11.72
CA VAL A 146 20.38 -2.51 -13.07
C VAL A 146 19.04 -2.12 -13.70
N SER A 147 19.12 -1.53 -14.89
CA SER A 147 17.97 -1.13 -15.69
C SER A 147 17.71 -2.12 -16.81
N LEU A 148 16.45 -2.47 -17.02
CA LEU A 148 15.98 -3.37 -18.08
C LEU A 148 14.64 -2.89 -18.63
N PRO A 149 14.29 -3.25 -19.88
CA PRO A 149 12.97 -2.97 -20.43
C PRO A 149 11.84 -3.42 -19.50
N ALA A 150 10.88 -2.52 -19.20
CA ALA A 150 9.79 -2.81 -18.27
C ALA A 150 8.89 -3.96 -18.75
N GLY A 151 8.75 -4.12 -20.08
CA GLY A 151 8.02 -5.25 -20.67
C GLY A 151 8.61 -6.62 -20.34
N LEU A 152 9.90 -6.72 -20.01
CA LEU A 152 10.51 -7.98 -19.56
C LEU A 152 10.06 -8.35 -18.16
N VAL A 153 9.67 -7.40 -17.33
CA VAL A 153 9.37 -7.56 -15.90
C VAL A 153 7.87 -7.51 -15.59
N GLY A 154 7.03 -7.62 -16.62
CA GLY A 154 5.57 -7.53 -16.49
C GLY A 154 5.10 -6.21 -15.90
N ALA A 155 5.95 -5.18 -15.91
CA ALA A 155 5.66 -3.87 -15.36
C ALA A 155 5.31 -2.92 -16.50
N SER A 156 4.20 -2.20 -16.36
CA SER A 156 3.75 -1.19 -17.32
C SER A 156 3.87 0.19 -16.68
N GLY A 157 4.36 1.18 -17.42
CA GLY A 157 4.39 2.58 -16.97
C GLY A 157 3.02 3.25 -16.90
N ASP A 158 1.94 2.54 -17.24
CA ASP A 158 0.57 3.04 -17.25
C ASP A 158 -0.11 3.02 -15.85
N GLY A 159 0.60 2.56 -14.82
CA GLY A 159 0.15 2.61 -13.43
C GLY A 159 -1.03 1.69 -13.11
N ARG A 160 -1.36 0.73 -13.99
CA ARG A 160 -2.38 -0.28 -13.66
C ARG A 160 -1.92 -1.11 -12.47
N PRO A 161 -2.83 -1.46 -11.53
CA PRO A 161 -2.48 -2.33 -10.41
C PRO A 161 -2.10 -3.71 -10.95
N ALA A 162 -0.80 -3.95 -11.06
CA ALA A 162 -0.31 -5.30 -11.23
C ALA A 162 -0.61 -6.07 -9.94
N MET A 163 -0.90 -7.37 -10.06
CA MET A 163 -0.77 -8.27 -8.91
C MET A 163 0.66 -8.15 -8.35
N PRO A 164 0.90 -8.51 -7.07
CA PRO A 164 2.23 -8.62 -6.50
C PRO A 164 3.00 -9.80 -7.12
N GLN A 165 3.14 -9.79 -8.44
CA GLN A 165 4.13 -10.58 -9.15
C GLN A 165 5.41 -9.77 -9.09
N MET A 166 6.45 -10.43 -8.60
CA MET A 166 7.80 -9.88 -8.59
C MET A 166 8.10 -9.29 -9.95
N ALA A 167 8.36 -7.98 -10.00
CA ALA A 167 8.69 -7.32 -11.26
C ALA A 167 9.85 -8.09 -11.92
N VAL A 168 10.90 -8.44 -11.19
CA VAL A 168 12.02 -9.21 -11.77
C VAL A 168 11.99 -10.65 -11.31
N THR A 169 11.77 -11.58 -12.25
CA THR A 169 11.91 -13.02 -12.01
C THR A 169 13.19 -13.55 -12.67
N ARG A 170 13.67 -14.73 -12.26
CA ARG A 170 14.79 -15.40 -12.94
C ARG A 170 14.57 -15.58 -14.45
N ARG A 171 13.32 -15.74 -14.89
CA ARG A 171 12.98 -15.86 -16.32
C ARG A 171 13.26 -14.55 -17.08
N THR A 172 12.95 -13.41 -16.46
CA THR A 172 13.20 -12.07 -17.05
C THR A 172 14.69 -11.75 -17.15
N ALA A 173 15.49 -12.24 -16.18
CA ALA A 173 16.94 -12.07 -16.19
C ALA A 173 17.57 -12.76 -17.42
N ALA A 174 17.06 -13.90 -17.88
CA ALA A 174 17.60 -14.59 -19.05
C ALA A 174 17.52 -13.81 -20.38
N SER A 175 16.75 -12.72 -20.43
CA SER A 175 16.53 -11.90 -21.64
C SER A 175 17.37 -10.61 -21.70
N VAL A 176 18.24 -10.35 -20.71
CA VAL A 176 19.13 -9.17 -20.69
C VAL A 176 20.59 -9.54 -21.00
N SER A 177 21.50 -8.57 -21.09
CA SER A 177 22.92 -8.84 -21.34
C SER A 177 23.55 -9.74 -20.27
N LYS A 178 24.67 -10.42 -20.57
CA LYS A 178 25.37 -11.32 -19.63
C LYS A 178 25.77 -10.63 -18.32
N ASP A 179 26.18 -9.36 -18.39
CA ASP A 179 26.55 -8.59 -17.20
C ASP A 179 25.33 -8.26 -16.34
N GLN A 180 24.23 -7.82 -16.96
CA GLN A 180 22.97 -7.58 -16.25
C GLN A 180 22.38 -8.87 -15.67
N GLN A 181 22.51 -10.00 -16.38
CA GLN A 181 22.15 -11.33 -15.91
C GLN A 181 22.88 -11.67 -14.62
N LYS A 182 24.21 -11.46 -14.57
CA LYS A 182 25.02 -11.76 -13.40
C LYS A 182 24.59 -10.91 -12.19
N VAL A 183 24.36 -9.62 -12.40
CA VAL A 183 23.89 -8.71 -11.34
C VAL A 183 22.51 -9.13 -10.82
N LEU A 184 21.55 -9.37 -11.72
CA LEU A 184 20.20 -9.81 -11.34
C LEU A 184 20.20 -11.19 -10.67
N ALA A 185 21.04 -12.12 -11.13
CA ALA A 185 21.17 -13.44 -10.52
C ALA A 185 21.62 -13.30 -9.06
N THR A 186 22.62 -12.47 -8.76
CA THR A 186 23.06 -12.23 -7.37
C THR A 186 21.93 -11.68 -6.49
N MET A 187 21.06 -10.82 -7.02
CA MET A 187 19.92 -10.27 -6.26
C MET A 187 18.79 -11.27 -6.05
N LEU A 188 18.55 -12.16 -7.03
CA LEU A 188 17.38 -13.07 -7.09
C LEU A 188 17.72 -14.53 -6.77
N GLU A 189 18.98 -14.85 -6.55
CA GLU A 189 19.42 -16.19 -6.15
C GLU A 189 18.90 -16.56 -4.75
N PRO A 190 19.05 -15.71 -3.72
CA PRO A 190 18.53 -16.03 -2.40
C PRO A 190 17.00 -16.07 -2.38
N ALA A 191 16.43 -16.96 -1.56
CA ALA A 191 15.00 -17.09 -1.41
C ALA A 191 14.36 -15.78 -0.90
N VAL A 192 13.26 -15.38 -1.52
CA VAL A 192 12.49 -14.20 -1.14
C VAL A 192 11.75 -14.49 0.16
N LEU A 193 11.98 -13.64 1.17
CA LEU A 193 11.36 -13.74 2.48
C LEU A 193 10.05 -12.93 2.54
N ARG A 194 10.02 -11.81 1.83
CA ARG A 194 8.88 -10.89 1.78
C ARG A 194 8.94 -10.05 0.53
N LEU A 195 7.77 -9.60 0.08
CA LEU A 195 7.64 -8.79 -1.11
C LEU A 195 6.37 -7.98 -1.05
N GLY A 196 6.34 -6.90 -1.82
CA GLY A 196 5.14 -6.09 -1.91
C GLY A 196 5.28 -5.02 -2.96
N GLN A 197 4.24 -4.21 -3.04
CA GLN A 197 4.18 -3.06 -3.93
C GLN A 197 3.70 -1.84 -3.17
N ILE A 198 4.18 -0.68 -3.56
CA ILE A 198 3.70 0.62 -3.11
C ILE A 198 3.22 1.37 -4.36
N GLY A 199 1.90 1.52 -4.49
CA GLY A 199 1.26 2.32 -5.52
C GLY A 199 1.22 3.79 -5.11
N VAL A 200 1.16 4.67 -6.11
CA VAL A 200 0.89 6.11 -5.89
C VAL A 200 -0.27 6.52 -6.77
N GLY A 201 -1.33 7.06 -6.16
CA GLY A 201 -2.51 7.60 -6.83
C GLY A 201 -2.64 9.09 -6.57
N LEU A 202 -2.86 9.85 -7.64
CA LEU A 202 -3.18 11.28 -7.58
C LEU A 202 -4.63 11.44 -8.02
N TYR A 203 -5.44 12.09 -7.21
CA TYR A 203 -6.88 12.21 -7.40
C TYR A 203 -7.24 13.66 -7.67
N ASP A 204 -8.10 13.89 -8.67
CA ASP A 204 -8.69 15.21 -8.90
C ASP A 204 -9.92 15.45 -8.01
N GLU A 205 -10.46 16.67 -8.04
CA GLU A 205 -11.66 17.05 -7.26
C GLU A 205 -12.91 16.22 -7.60
N ARG A 206 -12.92 15.53 -8.76
CA ARG A 206 -14.00 14.63 -9.17
C ARG A 206 -13.74 13.18 -8.76
N GLY A 207 -12.64 12.90 -8.06
CA GLY A 207 -12.22 11.57 -7.62
C GLY A 207 -11.60 10.71 -8.73
N ARG A 208 -11.28 11.28 -9.91
CA ARG A 208 -10.59 10.53 -10.97
C ARG A 208 -9.13 10.35 -10.57
N VAL A 209 -8.67 9.10 -10.64
CA VAL A 209 -7.31 8.73 -10.26
C VAL A 209 -6.38 8.71 -11.47
N ARG A 210 -5.23 9.37 -11.34
CA ARG A 210 -4.04 9.15 -12.16
C ARG A 210 -3.04 8.34 -11.33
N ARG A 211 -2.81 7.09 -11.73
CA ARG A 211 -1.82 6.22 -11.09
C ARG A 211 -0.43 6.51 -11.65
N LEU A 212 0.57 6.52 -10.78
CA LEU A 212 1.98 6.54 -11.16
C LEU A 212 2.51 5.10 -11.24
N PRO A 213 3.66 4.84 -11.89
CA PRO A 213 4.21 3.49 -12.08
C PRO A 213 4.54 2.69 -10.79
N GLY A 214 4.44 3.31 -9.61
CA GLY A 214 4.63 2.65 -8.31
C GLY A 214 6.05 2.15 -8.04
N MET A 215 6.21 1.40 -6.96
CA MET A 215 7.45 0.76 -6.53
C MET A 215 7.16 -0.68 -6.10
N SER A 216 7.83 -1.66 -6.72
CA SER A 216 7.84 -3.04 -6.20
C SER A 216 9.05 -3.25 -5.31
N TRP A 217 8.96 -4.05 -4.26
CA TRP A 217 10.08 -4.34 -3.37
C TRP A 217 10.06 -5.78 -2.89
N PHE A 218 11.23 -6.27 -2.48
CA PHE A 218 11.38 -7.55 -1.81
C PHE A 218 12.57 -7.56 -0.88
N ASP A 219 12.51 -8.41 0.14
CA ASP A 219 13.66 -8.74 0.97
C ASP A 219 14.02 -10.20 0.78
N ASN A 220 15.31 -10.47 0.84
CA ASN A 220 15.87 -11.81 1.02
C ASN A 220 16.93 -11.79 2.12
N ALA A 221 17.60 -12.92 2.33
CA ALA A 221 18.65 -13.03 3.35
C ALA A 221 19.83 -12.05 3.15
N ALA A 222 20.05 -11.55 1.93
CA ALA A 222 21.13 -10.60 1.64
C ALA A 222 20.73 -9.13 1.95
N GLY A 223 19.44 -8.80 1.84
CA GLY A 223 18.88 -7.48 2.17
C GLY A 223 17.67 -7.11 1.32
N ARG A 224 17.32 -5.82 1.32
CA ARG A 224 16.19 -5.25 0.58
C ARG A 224 16.62 -4.74 -0.79
N TYR A 225 15.73 -4.99 -1.75
CA TYR A 225 15.77 -4.43 -3.09
C TYR A 225 14.41 -3.85 -3.44
N TYR A 226 14.41 -2.80 -4.27
CA TYR A 226 13.19 -2.26 -4.85
C TYR A 226 13.39 -2.01 -6.34
N SER A 227 12.29 -1.90 -7.07
CA SER A 227 12.28 -1.54 -8.47
C SER A 227 11.28 -0.43 -8.73
N VAL A 228 11.66 0.48 -9.62
CA VAL A 228 10.84 1.59 -10.08
C VAL A 228 10.80 1.57 -11.61
N VAL A 229 9.66 1.97 -12.17
CA VAL A 229 9.49 2.10 -13.61
C VAL A 229 9.46 3.57 -13.99
N ALA A 230 10.24 3.93 -15.00
CA ALA A 230 10.28 5.26 -15.55
C ALA A 230 10.33 5.20 -17.09
N ARG A 231 9.74 6.21 -17.73
CA ARG A 231 9.81 6.39 -19.17
C ARG A 231 11.22 6.87 -19.55
N GLY A 232 11.89 6.11 -20.41
CA GLY A 232 13.17 6.47 -21.01
C GLY A 232 13.03 7.56 -22.08
N ARG A 233 14.18 8.16 -22.45
CA ARG A 233 14.25 9.17 -23.52
C ARG A 233 13.89 8.62 -24.90
N ASP A 234 14.03 7.31 -25.06
CA ASP A 234 13.65 6.51 -26.23
C ASP A 234 12.13 6.28 -26.33
N GLY A 235 11.34 6.79 -25.38
CA GLY A 235 9.89 6.59 -25.34
C GLY A 235 9.46 5.23 -24.80
N GLN A 236 10.41 4.37 -24.41
CA GLN A 236 10.17 3.04 -23.84
C GLN A 236 10.17 3.10 -22.30
N ASP A 237 9.36 2.26 -21.66
CA ASP A 237 9.40 2.12 -20.19
C ASP A 237 10.58 1.23 -19.76
N TRP A 238 11.32 1.70 -18.76
CA TRP A 238 12.47 1.02 -18.17
C TRP A 238 12.19 0.75 -16.69
N ALA A 239 12.38 -0.50 -16.28
CA ALA A 239 12.40 -0.88 -14.87
C ALA A 239 13.84 -0.85 -14.36
N THR A 240 14.08 -0.20 -13.23
CA THR A 240 15.39 -0.18 -12.59
C THR A 240 15.30 -0.85 -11.23
N VAL A 241 16.08 -1.90 -11.02
CA VAL A 241 16.21 -2.60 -9.75
C VAL A 241 17.38 -2.01 -8.98
N CYS A 242 17.14 -1.64 -7.74
CA CYS A 242 18.11 -1.01 -6.85
C CYS A 242 18.16 -1.77 -5.53
N PRO A 243 19.35 -2.05 -4.98
CA PRO A 243 19.47 -2.32 -3.56
C PRO A 243 19.10 -1.07 -2.76
N GLY A 244 18.35 -1.21 -1.68
CA GLY A 244 18.00 -0.04 -0.87
C GLY A 244 17.18 -0.34 0.37
N ASP A 245 17.46 0.39 1.44
CA ASP A 245 16.73 0.31 2.71
C ASP A 245 15.46 1.18 2.68
N GLY A 246 14.75 1.21 3.81
CA GLY A 246 13.56 2.03 3.98
C GLY A 246 13.80 3.53 3.69
N SER A 247 14.93 4.09 4.12
CA SER A 247 15.28 5.50 3.88
C SER A 247 15.38 5.80 2.38
N ARG A 248 16.02 4.90 1.61
CA ARG A 248 16.13 5.05 0.15
C ARG A 248 14.76 4.92 -0.54
N MET A 249 13.88 4.04 -0.05
CA MET A 249 12.49 3.95 -0.54
C MET A 249 11.71 5.24 -0.28
N VAL A 250 11.78 5.78 0.95
CA VAL A 250 11.09 7.03 1.32
C VAL A 250 11.54 8.18 0.43
N TYR A 251 12.85 8.31 0.21
CA TYR A 251 13.40 9.32 -0.70
C TYR A 251 12.83 9.18 -2.12
N ARG A 252 12.87 7.96 -2.70
CA ARG A 252 12.38 7.71 -4.07
C ARG A 252 10.87 7.95 -4.21
N LEU A 253 10.06 7.53 -3.24
CA LEU A 253 8.61 7.80 -3.25
C LEU A 253 8.34 9.31 -3.15
N GLY A 254 9.10 10.04 -2.33
CA GLY A 254 9.03 11.50 -2.27
C GLY A 254 9.34 12.18 -3.61
N GLU A 255 10.39 11.73 -4.31
CA GLU A 255 10.73 12.21 -5.66
C GLU A 255 9.57 11.98 -6.65
N MET A 256 8.97 10.77 -6.63
CA MET A 256 7.84 10.43 -7.51
C MET A 256 6.63 11.34 -7.27
N ILE A 257 6.27 11.59 -6.01
CA ILE A 257 5.14 12.46 -5.66
C ILE A 257 5.42 13.90 -6.11
N ARG A 258 6.65 14.40 -5.89
CA ARG A 258 7.00 15.79 -6.22
C ARG A 258 7.04 16.04 -7.72
N THR A 259 7.58 15.09 -8.48
CA THR A 259 7.73 15.21 -9.94
C THR A 259 6.39 15.08 -10.67
N ALA A 260 5.41 14.43 -10.04
CA ALA A 260 4.09 14.23 -10.61
C ALA A 260 3.08 15.34 -10.31
N ARG A 261 3.37 16.25 -9.38
CA ARG A 261 2.57 17.46 -9.11
C ARG A 261 2.92 18.55 -10.13
#